data_AF-A0A661VND7-F1
#
_entry.id   AF-A0A661VND7-F1
#
_cell.length_a   1.000
_cell.length_b   1.000
_cell.length_c   1.000
_cell.angle_alpha   90.00
_cell.angle_beta   90.00
_cell.angle_gamma   90.00
#
_symmetry.space_group_name_H-M   'P 1'
#
loop_
_entity.id
_entity.type
_entity.pdbx_description
1 polymer ?
#
loop_
_entity_poly.entity_id
_entity_poly.type
_entity_poly.pdbx_seq_one_letter_code
_entity_poly.pdbx_strand_id
1 'polypeptide(L)'
;MVLICNAPEGQVVHYLIGSFGKRTGSHVKVRAKVPPHVNHLIVYTQYPDLAARDWFESSDRVIFLSDWSEVLKLLKLSHGLGTRLAVYPSADIQYSP
;
A
#
# COMPACT_ATOMS: atom_id res chain seq x y z
N MET A 1 -2.12 1.78 -9.55
CA MET A 1 -2.85 0.78 -8.75
C MET A 1 -3.19 1.40 -7.40
N VAL A 2 -4.36 1.09 -6.82
CA VAL A 2 -4.74 1.55 -5.47
C VAL A 2 -4.97 0.32 -4.60
N LEU A 3 -4.30 0.26 -3.46
CA LEU A 3 -4.49 -0.74 -2.42
C LEU A 3 -5.11 -0.06 -1.21
N ILE A 4 -6.24 -0.58 -0.72
CA ILE A 4 -6.95 -0.06 0.45
C ILE A 4 -6.59 -0.95 1.65
N CYS A 5 -5.88 -0.40 2.63
CA CYS A 5 -5.35 -1.11 3.80
C CYS A 5 -5.92 -0.54 5.12
N ASN A 6 -7.24 -0.33 5.18
CA ASN A 6 -7.86 0.15 6.40
C ASN A 6 -7.79 -0.91 7.51
N ALA A 7 -7.10 -0.57 8.60
CA ALA A 7 -7.04 -1.35 9.82
C ALA A 7 -7.11 -0.37 11.02
N PRO A 8 -8.31 -0.07 11.54
CA PRO A 8 -8.49 0.88 12.64
C PRO A 8 -7.66 0.55 13.88
N GLU A 9 -7.49 -0.73 14.17
CA GLU A 9 -6.72 -1.26 15.29
C GLU A 9 -5.21 -1.32 15.01
N GLY A 10 -4.79 -0.97 13.79
CA GLY A 10 -3.42 -1.11 13.31
C GLY A 10 -3.13 -2.49 12.68
N GLN A 11 -1.96 -2.61 12.06
CA GLN A 11 -1.52 -3.88 11.48
C GLN A 11 -1.08 -4.87 12.57
N VAL A 12 -1.37 -6.15 12.37
CA VAL A 12 -0.86 -7.20 13.24
C VAL A 12 0.66 -7.31 13.07
N VAL A 13 1.40 -7.20 14.17
CA VAL A 13 2.86 -7.32 14.16
C VAL A 13 3.27 -8.73 13.76
N HIS A 14 4.16 -8.83 12.77
CA HIS A 14 4.83 -10.05 12.43
C HIS A 14 6.18 -10.12 13.15
N TYR A 15 6.27 -10.80 14.30
CA TYR A 15 7.48 -10.79 15.14
C TYR A 15 8.74 -11.37 14.47
N LEU A 16 8.56 -12.15 13.39
CA LEU A 16 9.67 -12.69 12.61
C LEU A 16 10.09 -11.77 11.44
N ILE A 17 9.27 -10.82 10.99
CA ILE A 17 9.53 -10.07 9.73
C ILE A 17 9.07 -8.62 9.88
N GLY A 18 9.92 -7.68 9.45
CA GLY A 18 9.58 -6.27 9.41
C GLY A 18 9.84 -5.53 10.73
N SER A 19 9.46 -4.26 10.73
CA SER A 19 9.70 -3.33 11.84
C SER A 19 8.61 -3.45 12.91
N PHE A 20 9.01 -3.51 14.19
CA PHE A 20 8.08 -3.47 15.32
C PHE A 20 8.78 -2.97 16.59
N GLY A 21 8.03 -2.31 17.49
CA GLY A 21 8.61 -1.67 18.67
C GLY A 21 9.30 -0.33 18.33
N LYS A 22 9.96 0.28 19.31
CA LYS A 22 10.56 1.62 19.15
C LYS A 22 12.03 1.61 18.71
N ARG A 23 12.78 0.58 19.12
CA ARG A 23 14.25 0.46 18.93
C ARG A 23 14.69 -0.95 18.55
N THR A 24 13.75 -1.87 18.48
CA THR A 24 13.94 -3.28 18.14
C THR A 24 13.15 -3.57 16.87
N GLY A 25 13.20 -4.79 16.38
CA GLY A 25 12.50 -5.21 15.17
C GLY A 25 13.09 -6.52 14.67
N SER A 26 12.55 -7.05 13.58
CA SER A 26 13.17 -8.22 12.97
C SER A 26 14.45 -7.87 12.21
N HIS A 27 15.39 -8.81 12.17
CA HIS A 27 16.53 -8.78 11.26
C HIS A 27 16.13 -9.15 9.81
N VAL A 28 14.96 -9.77 9.63
CA VAL A 28 14.40 -10.14 8.33
C VAL A 28 13.48 -9.04 7.86
N LYS A 29 13.82 -8.44 6.71
CA LYS A 29 12.99 -7.44 6.04
C LYS A 29 12.49 -8.00 4.72
N VAL A 30 11.17 -8.07 4.57
CA VAL A 30 10.52 -8.42 3.32
C VAL A 30 9.73 -7.22 2.86
N ARG A 31 10.00 -6.77 1.64
CA ARG A 31 9.33 -5.64 1.01
C ARG A 31 8.67 -6.08 -0.27
N ALA A 32 7.37 -5.79 -0.40
CA ALA A 32 6.65 -5.92 -1.65
C ALA A 32 7.24 -4.92 -2.65
N LYS A 33 7.71 -5.44 -3.78
CA LYS A 33 8.19 -4.62 -4.90
C LYS A 33 7.01 -4.23 -5.79
N VAL A 34 7.06 -3.03 -6.34
CA VAL A 34 6.07 -2.57 -7.32
C VAL A 34 6.39 -3.23 -8.66
N PRO A 35 5.46 -4.00 -9.27
CA PRO A 35 5.70 -4.65 -10.54
C PRO A 35 6.16 -3.65 -11.62
N PRO A 36 7.05 -4.01 -12.55
CA PRO A 36 7.63 -3.06 -13.51
C PRO A 36 6.59 -2.32 -14.38
N HIS A 37 5.45 -2.95 -14.66
CA HIS A 37 4.38 -2.37 -15.48
C HIS A 37 3.41 -1.46 -14.69
N VAL A 38 3.57 -1.32 -13.37
CA VAL A 38 2.74 -0.45 -12.53
C VAL A 38 3.48 0.88 -12.30
N ASN A 39 2.99 1.99 -12.85
CA ASN A 39 3.66 3.29 -12.68
C ASN A 39 3.75 3.71 -11.20
N HIS A 40 2.59 3.75 -10.53
CA HIS A 40 2.47 4.08 -9.11
C HIS A 40 1.57 3.10 -8.38
N LEU A 41 2.00 2.68 -7.20
CA LEU A 41 1.18 2.03 -6.17
C LEU A 41 0.76 3.09 -5.16
N ILE A 42 -0.54 3.36 -5.09
CA ILE A 42 -1.14 4.19 -4.05
C ILE A 42 -1.61 3.26 -2.94
N VAL A 43 -1.02 3.38 -1.75
CA VAL A 43 -1.47 2.69 -0.53
C VAL A 43 -2.35 3.67 0.25
N TYR A 44 -3.64 3.38 0.30
CA TYR A 44 -4.62 4.18 1.01
C TYR A 44 -4.99 3.54 2.34
N THR A 45 -4.95 4.33 3.42
CA THR A 45 -5.55 3.96 4.71
C THR A 45 -5.96 5.20 5.49
N GLN A 46 -7.15 5.19 6.09
CA GLN A 46 -7.58 6.24 7.02
C GLN A 46 -6.77 6.25 8.33
N TYR A 47 -6.02 5.17 8.58
CA TYR A 47 -5.28 4.91 9.81
C TYR A 47 -3.79 4.73 9.49
N PRO A 48 -3.04 5.83 9.29
CA PRO A 48 -1.65 5.75 8.89
C PRO A 48 -0.79 5.09 9.98
N ASP A 49 -0.08 4.04 9.59
CA ASP A 49 0.87 3.31 10.43
C ASP A 49 2.28 3.40 9.83
N LEU A 50 3.23 3.87 10.63
CA LEU A 50 4.63 3.99 10.22
C LEU A 50 5.32 2.64 10.03
N ALA A 51 5.00 1.64 10.86
CA ALA A 51 5.57 0.31 10.76
C ALA A 51 5.07 -0.39 9.49
N ALA A 52 3.79 -0.20 9.15
CA ALA A 52 3.18 -0.76 7.95
C ALA A 52 3.88 -0.33 6.64
N ARG A 53 4.49 0.87 6.61
CA ARG A 53 5.21 1.35 5.43
C ARG A 53 6.43 0.50 5.09
N ASP A 54 7.04 -0.17 6.07
CA ASP A 54 8.24 -1.00 5.87
C ASP A 54 7.95 -2.29 5.09
N TRP A 55 6.67 -2.63 4.86
CA TRP A 55 6.26 -3.73 3.99
C TRP A 55 6.33 -3.42 2.50
N PHE A 56 6.52 -2.16 2.11
CA PHE A 56 6.59 -1.75 0.71
C PHE A 56 8.00 -1.32 0.34
N GLU A 57 8.34 -1.38 -0.96
CA GLU A 57 9.61 -0.84 -1.44
C GLU A 57 9.74 0.66 -1.14
N SER A 58 10.99 1.11 -0.92
CA SER A 58 11.30 2.50 -0.57
C SER A 58 11.61 3.33 -1.83
N SER A 59 10.71 3.31 -2.81
CA SER A 59 10.79 4.09 -4.04
C SER A 59 9.73 5.19 -4.06
N ASP A 60 9.90 6.18 -4.93
CA ASP A 60 8.90 7.20 -5.25
C ASP A 60 7.65 6.64 -5.95
N ARG A 61 7.71 5.38 -6.40
CA ARG A 61 6.58 4.66 -7.02
C ARG A 61 5.53 4.23 -5.99
N VAL A 62 5.84 4.27 -4.70
CA VAL A 62 4.91 3.95 -3.61
C VAL A 62 4.45 5.23 -2.91
N ILE A 63 3.16 5.52 -3.00
CA ILE A 63 2.55 6.75 -2.46
C ILE A 63 1.57 6.36 -1.36
N PHE A 64 1.80 6.86 -0.15
CA PHE A 64 0.91 6.64 0.99
C PHE A 64 -0.03 7.83 1.17
N LEU A 65 -1.34 7.58 1.16
CA LEU A 65 -2.36 8.61 1.35
C LEU A 65 -3.37 8.17 2.42
N SER A 66 -3.88 9.14 3.17
CA SER A 66 -4.94 8.91 4.17
C SER A 66 -6.24 9.65 3.89
N ASP A 67 -6.26 10.52 2.87
CA ASP A 67 -7.46 11.14 2.35
C ASP A 67 -7.81 10.55 0.98
N TRP A 68 -9.04 10.06 0.85
CA TRP A 68 -9.55 9.48 -0.39
C TRP A 68 -9.67 10.53 -1.50
N SER A 69 -9.90 11.79 -1.14
CA SER A 69 -10.02 12.89 -2.11
C SER A 69 -8.71 13.08 -2.90
N GLU A 70 -7.55 12.97 -2.23
CA GLU A 70 -6.23 13.06 -2.86
C GLU A 70 -5.93 11.83 -3.72
N VAL A 71 -6.42 10.64 -3.35
CA VAL A 71 -6.33 9.44 -4.21
C VAL A 71 -7.05 9.70 -5.54
N LEU A 72 -8.30 10.19 -5.48
CA LEU A 72 -9.08 10.49 -6.68
C LEU A 72 -8.44 11.58 -7.54
N LYS A 73 -7.84 12.60 -6.91
CA LYS A 73 -7.12 13.67 -7.61
C LYS A 73 -5.89 13.16 -8.35
N LEU A 74 -5.07 12.31 -7.73
CA LEU A 74 -3.93 11.69 -8.39
C LEU A 74 -4.35 10.79 -9.56
N LEU A 75 -5.41 10.00 -9.37
CA LEU A 75 -5.93 9.14 -10.44
C LEU A 75 -6.42 9.97 -11.63
N LYS A 76 -7.17 11.06 -11.38
CA LYS A 76 -7.66 11.96 -12.45
C LYS A 76 -6.54 12.69 -13.18
N LEU A 77 -5.44 13.01 -12.49
CA LEU A 77 -4.26 13.60 -13.14
C LEU A 77 -3.53 12.61 -14.04
N SER A 78 -3.48 11.34 -13.62
CA SER A 78 -2.69 10.29 -14.28
C SER A 78 -3.45 9.53 -15.36
N HIS A 79 -4.79 9.55 -15.32
CA HIS A 79 -5.66 8.74 -16.15
C HIS A 79 -6.76 9.58 -16.79
N GLY A 80 -6.96 9.42 -18.10
CA GLY A 80 -7.94 10.18 -18.88
C GLY A 80 -9.36 9.60 -18.84
N LEU A 81 -10.29 10.32 -19.49
CA LEU A 81 -11.66 9.87 -19.70
C LEU A 81 -11.69 8.51 -20.42
N GLY A 82 -12.61 7.63 -20.01
CA GLY A 82 -12.76 6.28 -20.58
C GLY A 82 -11.79 5.24 -20.02
N THR A 83 -10.94 5.60 -19.04
CA THR A 83 -10.09 4.62 -18.35
C THR A 83 -10.95 3.54 -17.69
N ARG A 84 -10.66 2.28 -18.01
CA ARG A 84 -11.30 1.12 -17.38
C ARG A 84 -10.59 0.76 -16.09
N LEU A 85 -11.34 0.28 -15.11
CA LEU A 85 -10.80 -0.17 -13.83
C LEU A 85 -11.34 -1.57 -13.51
N ALA A 86 -10.50 -2.36 -12.85
CA ALA A 86 -10.90 -3.59 -12.19
C ALA A 86 -10.92 -3.34 -10.68
N VAL A 87 -11.95 -3.85 -10.00
CA VAL A 87 -12.06 -3.80 -8.54
C VAL A 87 -11.93 -5.21 -8.01
N TYR A 88 -10.98 -5.39 -7.10
CA TYR A 88 -10.81 -6.61 -6.33
C TYR A 88 -11.23 -6.29 -4.90
N PRO A 89 -12.41 -6.76 -4.44
CA PRO A 89 -12.92 -6.43 -3.11
C PRO A 89 -12.03 -6.93 -1.98
N SER A 90 -11.28 -8.01 -2.21
CA SER A 90 -10.41 -8.66 -1.23
C SER A 90 -9.13 -9.13 -1.93
N ALA A 91 -8.00 -8.48 -1.66
CA ALA A 91 -6.70 -8.81 -2.28
C ALA A 91 -5.84 -9.77 -1.43
N ASP A 92 -6.30 -10.13 -0.24
CA ASP A 92 -5.65 -11.03 0.71
C ASP A 92 -5.79 -12.52 0.31
N ILE A 93 -6.91 -12.89 -0.31
CA ILE A 93 -7.19 -14.26 -0.76
C ILE A 93 -7.23 -14.41 -2.28
N GLN A 94 -7.26 -13.30 -3.02
CA GLN A 94 -7.49 -13.30 -4.46
C GLN A 94 -6.17 -13.31 -5.24
N TYR A 95 -6.00 -14.30 -6.10
CA TYR A 95 -4.95 -14.32 -7.12
C TYR A 95 -5.49 -13.68 -8.40
N SER A 96 -4.95 -12.52 -8.76
CA SER A 96 -5.26 -11.85 -10.03
C SER A 96 -4.18 -12.15 -11.08
N PRO A 97 -4.56 -12.45 -12.34
CA PRO A 97 -3.60 -12.65 -13.44
C PRO A 97 -2.82 -11.38 -13.80
#